data_AF-A0A937YKV9-F1
#
_entry.id   AF-A0A937YKV9-F1
#
_cell.length_a   1.000
_cell.length_b   1.000
_cell.length_c   1.000
_cell.angle_alpha   90.00
_cell.angle_beta   90.00
_cell.angle_gamma   90.00
#
_symmetry.space_group_name_H-M   'P 1'
#
loop_
_entity.id
_entity.type
_entity.pdbx_description
1 polymer ?
#
loop_
_entity_poly.entity_id
_entity_poly.type
_entity_poly.pdbx_seq_one_letter_code
_entity_poly.pdbx_strand_id
1 'polypeptide(L)'
;FNHDTMDAMRADIRERLSQDYKNLSRMRLKRNLLDSLANRYSFPVPKGMVDQEFELIWNQLKADVERSKTTYEAALGKSEEAGREEYRQIAERRVRLGLLLAEIGRANGVTVEREDLLHAAMQSARNFAQPKQVLDFYRNNPNALERFRAPVFEEKTVDVLFTQVKVVEQSLTPAELMKDPDEDQPALPTD
;
A
#
# COMPACT_ATOMS: atom_id res chain seq x y z
N PHE A 1 17.19 -15.72 -18.31
CA PHE A 1 18.46 -15.31 -17.69
C PHE A 1 19.57 -15.59 -18.68
N ASN A 2 20.13 -14.55 -19.31
CA ASN A 2 21.15 -14.68 -20.34
C ASN A 2 22.32 -13.77 -19.96
N HIS A 3 23.15 -14.22 -19.01
CA HIS A 3 24.36 -13.51 -18.60
C HIS A 3 25.56 -14.29 -19.09
N ASP A 4 26.30 -13.71 -20.03
CA ASP A 4 27.44 -14.37 -20.68
C ASP A 4 28.70 -14.43 -19.78
N THR A 5 28.68 -13.76 -18.61
CA THR A 5 29.79 -13.74 -17.64
C THR A 5 29.32 -13.70 -16.19
N MET A 6 30.17 -14.18 -15.27
CA MET A 6 29.94 -14.10 -13.82
C MET A 6 29.83 -12.66 -13.32
N ASP A 7 30.57 -11.73 -13.90
CA ASP A 7 30.50 -10.32 -13.54
C ASP A 7 29.17 -9.69 -13.95
N ALA A 8 28.65 -10.05 -15.13
CA ALA A 8 27.32 -9.63 -15.56
C ALA A 8 26.22 -10.16 -14.62
N MET A 9 26.33 -11.40 -14.15
CA MET A 9 25.38 -11.96 -13.19
C MET A 9 25.45 -11.25 -11.82
N ARG A 10 26.66 -10.96 -11.31
CA ARG A 10 26.83 -10.21 -10.06
C ARG A 10 26.28 -8.79 -10.15
N ALA A 11 26.45 -8.14 -11.30
CA ALA A 11 25.90 -6.81 -11.55
C ALA A 11 24.36 -6.81 -11.55
N ASP A 12 23.72 -7.75 -12.26
CA ASP A 12 22.26 -7.88 -12.29
C ASP A 12 21.69 -8.16 -10.87
N ILE A 13 22.31 -9.07 -10.12
CA ILE A 13 21.89 -9.35 -8.74
C ILE A 13 22.00 -8.10 -7.86
N ARG A 14 23.11 -7.34 -7.98
CA ARG A 14 23.29 -6.11 -7.21
C ARG A 14 22.24 -5.06 -7.56
N GLU A 15 21.91 -4.91 -8.84
CA GLU A 15 20.89 -3.96 -9.29
C GLU A 15 19.51 -4.33 -8.74
N ARG A 16 19.12 -5.61 -8.84
CA ARG A 16 17.84 -6.11 -8.30
C ARG A 16 17.74 -5.90 -6.79
N LEU A 17 18.77 -6.32 -6.04
CA LEU A 17 18.81 -6.11 -4.59
C LEU A 17 18.74 -4.63 -4.24
N SER A 18 19.40 -3.75 -5.01
CA SER A 18 19.31 -2.30 -4.79
C SER A 18 17.89 -1.78 -5.01
N GLN A 19 17.18 -2.26 -6.03
CA GLN A 19 15.79 -1.90 -6.28
C GLN A 19 14.87 -2.41 -5.17
N ASP A 20 15.05 -3.66 -4.72
CA ASP A 20 14.27 -4.25 -3.63
C ASP A 20 14.44 -3.45 -2.33
N TYR A 21 15.68 -3.13 -1.96
CA TYR A 21 15.96 -2.32 -0.77
C TYR A 21 15.41 -0.89 -0.88
N LYS A 22 15.43 -0.28 -2.07
CA LYS A 22 14.81 1.04 -2.29
C LYS A 22 13.31 0.98 -2.09
N ASN A 23 12.64 -0.03 -2.64
CA ASN A 23 11.20 -0.21 -2.50
C ASN A 23 10.82 -0.42 -1.04
N LEU A 24 11.52 -1.31 -0.33
CA LEU A 24 11.29 -1.58 1.09
C LEU A 24 11.53 -0.35 1.97
N SER A 25 12.60 0.40 1.70
CA SER A 25 12.90 1.66 2.40
C SER A 25 11.81 2.70 2.18
N ARG A 26 11.31 2.83 0.94
CA ARG A 26 10.20 3.74 0.61
C ARG A 26 8.91 3.32 1.33
N MET A 27 8.57 2.03 1.32
CA MET A 27 7.41 1.51 2.05
C MET A 27 7.48 1.85 3.53
N ARG A 28 8.63 1.61 4.17
CA ARG A 28 8.83 1.93 5.59
C ARG A 28 8.76 3.43 5.87
N LEU A 29 9.36 4.26 5.02
CA LEU A 29 9.32 5.71 5.17
C LEU A 29 7.89 6.25 5.02
N LYS A 30 7.16 5.78 4.01
CA LYS A 30 5.74 6.12 3.81
C LYS A 30 4.91 5.70 5.02
N ARG A 31 5.10 4.49 5.53
CA ARG A 31 4.43 4.02 6.74
C ARG A 31 4.68 4.94 7.93
N ASN A 32 5.95 5.26 8.22
CA ASN A 32 6.31 6.15 9.33
C ASN A 32 5.65 7.53 9.20
N LEU A 33 5.56 8.07 7.97
CA LEU A 33 4.84 9.30 7.70
C LEU A 33 3.36 9.17 8.03
N LEU A 34 2.69 8.13 7.52
CA LEU A 34 1.26 7.90 7.76
C LEU A 34 0.95 7.66 9.25
N ASP A 35 1.79 6.91 9.95
CA ASP A 35 1.67 6.69 11.39
C ASP A 35 1.81 8.00 12.17
N SER A 36 2.79 8.83 11.79
CA SER A 36 2.98 10.16 12.39
C SER A 36 1.78 11.08 12.15
N LEU A 37 1.19 11.04 10.95
CA LEU A 37 -0.02 11.80 10.63
C LEU A 37 -1.23 11.30 11.42
N ALA A 38 -1.43 9.99 11.51
CA ALA A 38 -2.52 9.37 12.25
C ALA A 38 -2.47 9.70 13.75
N ASN A 39 -1.27 9.71 14.33
CA ASN A 39 -1.07 10.03 15.75
C ASN A 39 -1.24 11.52 16.04
N ARG A 40 -0.91 12.39 15.08
CA ARG A 40 -0.96 13.85 15.26
C ARG A 40 -2.35 14.43 15.04
N TYR A 41 -3.13 13.87 14.12
CA TYR A 41 -4.44 14.40 13.73
C TYR A 41 -5.55 13.43 14.10
N SER A 42 -6.38 13.83 15.06
CA SER A 42 -7.59 13.11 15.45
C SER A 42 -8.81 13.97 15.15
N PHE A 43 -9.71 13.44 14.34
CA PHE A 43 -10.99 14.06 14.01
C PHE A 43 -12.05 12.98 13.76
N PRO A 44 -13.35 13.30 13.99
CA PRO A 44 -14.43 12.38 13.73
C PRO A 44 -14.55 12.11 12.23
N VAL A 45 -14.73 10.84 11.87
CA VAL A 45 -14.93 10.42 10.48
C VAL A 45 -16.39 10.02 10.25
N PRO A 46 -16.92 10.19 9.02
CA PRO A 46 -18.30 9.80 8.73
C PRO A 46 -18.51 8.30 8.92
N LYS A 47 -19.47 7.92 9.77
CA LYS A 47 -19.77 6.51 10.07
C LYS A 47 -19.99 5.66 8.81
N GLY A 48 -20.70 6.19 7.82
CA GLY A 48 -20.95 5.47 6.57
C GLY A 48 -19.68 5.12 5.79
N MET A 49 -18.64 5.97 5.85
CA MET A 49 -17.34 5.66 5.24
C MET A 49 -16.59 4.58 6.02
N VAL A 50 -16.66 4.63 7.35
CA VAL A 50 -16.06 3.60 8.21
C VAL A 50 -16.74 2.24 7.98
N ASP A 51 -18.06 2.22 7.88
CA ASP A 51 -18.82 0.99 7.63
C ASP A 51 -18.46 0.42 6.23
N GLN A 52 -18.32 1.26 5.20
CA GLN A 52 -17.88 0.81 3.87
C GLN A 52 -16.48 0.23 3.89
N GLU A 53 -15.53 0.92 4.52
CA GLU A 53 -14.14 0.45 4.63
C GLU A 53 -14.06 -0.85 5.44
N PHE A 54 -14.79 -0.93 6.56
CA PHE A 54 -14.88 -2.14 7.37
C PHE A 54 -15.39 -3.33 6.53
N GLU A 55 -16.48 -3.15 5.78
CA GLU A 55 -17.02 -4.22 4.94
C GLU A 55 -16.05 -4.66 3.85
N LEU A 56 -15.31 -3.74 3.22
CA LEU A 56 -14.29 -4.09 2.23
C LEU A 56 -13.24 -5.03 2.83
N ILE A 57 -12.71 -4.65 3.99
CA ILE A 57 -11.66 -5.43 4.66
C ILE A 57 -12.21 -6.75 5.22
N TRP A 58 -13.40 -6.71 5.83
CA TRP A 58 -14.02 -7.88 6.44
C TRP A 58 -14.40 -8.94 5.40
N ASN A 59 -14.88 -8.52 4.23
CA ASN A 59 -15.21 -9.44 3.14
C ASN A 59 -13.94 -10.13 2.58
N GLN A 60 -12.80 -9.44 2.58
CA GLN A 60 -11.53 -10.06 2.21
C GLN A 60 -11.12 -11.14 3.22
N LEU A 61 -11.16 -10.82 4.52
CA LEU A 61 -10.90 -11.80 5.57
C LEU A 61 -11.83 -13.01 5.46
N LYS A 62 -13.13 -12.77 5.24
CA LYS A 62 -14.11 -13.84 5.04
C LYS A 62 -13.74 -14.76 3.87
N ALA A 63 -13.39 -14.19 2.71
CA ALA A 63 -12.96 -14.96 1.55
C ALA A 63 -11.70 -15.79 1.84
N ASP A 64 -10.77 -15.24 2.62
CA ASP A 64 -9.53 -15.92 3.01
C ASP A 64 -9.79 -17.08 3.99
N VAL A 65 -10.68 -16.88 4.96
CA VAL A 65 -11.14 -17.91 5.91
C VAL A 65 -11.85 -19.05 5.16
N GLU A 66 -12.77 -18.72 4.24
CA GLU A 66 -13.47 -19.70 3.40
C GLU A 66 -12.49 -20.49 2.52
N ARG A 67 -11.54 -19.81 1.88
CA ARG A 67 -10.52 -20.43 1.01
C ARG A 67 -9.56 -21.34 1.77
N SER A 68 -9.15 -20.93 2.97
CA SER A 68 -8.25 -21.70 3.85
C SER A 68 -8.99 -22.79 4.64
N LYS A 69 -10.32 -22.85 4.55
CA LYS A 69 -11.18 -23.80 5.29
C LYS A 69 -10.93 -23.79 6.80
N THR A 70 -10.68 -22.61 7.35
CA THR A 70 -10.42 -22.40 8.78
C THR A 70 -11.59 -21.67 9.45
N THR A 71 -11.50 -21.39 10.74
CA THR A 71 -12.46 -20.54 11.46
C THR A 71 -11.92 -19.12 11.61
N TYR A 72 -12.80 -18.13 11.83
CA TYR A 72 -12.36 -16.76 12.15
C TYR A 72 -11.43 -16.74 13.35
N GLU A 73 -11.74 -17.51 14.40
CA GLU A 73 -10.92 -17.56 15.60
C GLU A 73 -9.50 -18.11 15.32
N ALA A 74 -9.41 -19.14 14.48
CA ALA A 74 -8.12 -19.70 14.10
C ALA A 74 -7.33 -18.77 13.16
N ALA A 75 -8.01 -18.01 12.29
CA ALA A 75 -7.37 -17.03 11.41
C ALA A 75 -6.91 -15.77 12.17
N LEU A 76 -7.68 -15.33 13.17
CA LEU A 76 -7.45 -14.09 13.90
C LEU A 76 -6.68 -14.28 15.22
N GLY A 77 -6.64 -15.51 15.75
CA GLY A 77 -6.09 -15.81 17.07
C GLY A 77 -6.89 -15.21 18.24
N LYS A 78 -8.12 -14.76 18.00
CA LYS A 78 -9.04 -14.10 18.96
C LYS A 78 -10.49 -14.35 18.56
N SER A 79 -11.45 -14.01 19.43
CA SER A 79 -12.87 -14.20 19.10
C SER A 79 -13.30 -13.35 17.90
N GLU A 80 -14.35 -13.75 17.18
CA GLU A 80 -14.86 -13.00 16.04
C GLU A 80 -15.27 -11.58 16.45
N GLU A 81 -15.88 -11.41 17.63
CA GLU A 81 -16.30 -10.10 18.15
C GLU A 81 -15.11 -9.18 18.40
N ALA A 82 -14.05 -9.70 19.02
CA ALA A 82 -12.81 -8.95 19.25
C ALA A 82 -12.14 -8.58 17.92
N GLY A 83 -12.14 -9.50 16.95
CA GLY A 83 -11.67 -9.25 15.60
C GLY A 83 -12.45 -8.14 14.89
N ARG A 84 -13.78 -8.17 14.94
CA ARG A 84 -14.63 -7.14 14.32
C ARG A 84 -14.35 -5.75 14.88
N GLU A 85 -14.19 -5.63 16.20
CA GLU A 85 -13.87 -4.35 16.84
C GLU A 85 -12.51 -3.80 16.37
N GLU A 86 -11.49 -4.65 16.33
CA GLU A 86 -10.16 -4.28 15.84
C GLU A 86 -10.17 -3.85 14.37
N TYR A 87 -10.84 -4.61 13.51
CA TYR A 87 -10.99 -4.28 12.09
C TYR A 87 -11.78 -2.98 11.88
N ARG A 88 -12.72 -2.67 12.77
CA ARG A 88 -13.44 -1.39 12.75
C ARG A 88 -12.52 -0.22 13.12
N GLN A 89 -11.62 -0.40 14.09
CA GLN A 89 -10.60 0.62 14.40
C GLN A 89 -9.62 0.82 13.25
N ILE A 90 -9.24 -0.26 12.56
CA ILE A 90 -8.43 -0.21 11.35
C ILE A 90 -9.15 0.59 10.25
N ALA A 91 -10.43 0.30 10.01
CA ALA A 91 -11.24 1.01 9.02
C ALA A 91 -11.35 2.51 9.36
N GLU A 92 -11.59 2.86 10.62
CA GLU A 92 -11.64 4.24 11.09
C GLU A 92 -10.32 4.98 10.82
N ARG A 93 -9.19 4.32 11.12
CA ARG A 93 -7.85 4.86 10.86
C ARG A 93 -7.60 5.09 9.38
N ARG A 94 -7.97 4.14 8.51
CA ARG A 94 -7.83 4.26 7.05
C ARG A 94 -8.67 5.38 6.48
N VAL A 95 -9.94 5.47 6.87
CA VAL A 95 -10.83 6.56 6.43
C VAL A 95 -10.27 7.92 6.85
N ARG A 96 -9.79 8.04 8.09
CA ARG A 96 -9.19 9.28 8.58
C ARG A 96 -7.98 9.69 7.76
N LEU A 97 -7.04 8.77 7.55
CA LEU A 97 -5.84 9.03 6.75
C LEU A 97 -6.18 9.36 5.30
N GLY A 98 -7.11 8.64 4.68
CA GLY A 98 -7.58 8.92 3.32
C GLY A 98 -8.17 10.32 3.17
N LEU A 99 -9.01 10.75 4.13
CA LEU A 99 -9.56 12.11 4.14
C LEU A 99 -8.47 13.18 4.35
N LEU A 100 -7.52 12.92 5.24
CA LEU A 100 -6.40 13.82 5.50
C LEU A 100 -5.50 13.97 4.26
N LEU A 101 -5.13 12.87 3.61
CA LEU A 101 -4.32 12.89 2.40
C LEU A 101 -5.08 13.54 1.23
N ALA A 102 -6.39 13.31 1.11
CA ALA A 102 -7.22 13.98 0.12
C ALA A 102 -7.21 15.52 0.31
N GLU A 103 -7.29 15.99 1.55
CA GLU A 103 -7.18 17.42 1.87
C GLU A 103 -5.80 17.97 1.53
N ILE A 104 -4.74 17.30 1.98
CA ILE A 104 -3.35 17.71 1.74
C ILE A 104 -3.06 17.76 0.23
N GLY A 105 -3.42 16.70 -0.49
CA GLY A 105 -3.20 16.63 -1.93
C GLY A 105 -3.95 17.73 -2.66
N ARG A 106 -5.21 18.01 -2.28
CA ARG A 106 -5.99 19.13 -2.85
C ARG A 106 -5.35 20.48 -2.55
N ALA A 107 -4.95 20.72 -1.30
CA ALA A 107 -4.31 21.98 -0.87
C ALA A 107 -2.98 22.24 -1.59
N ASN A 108 -2.28 21.17 -2.02
CA ASN A 108 -1.04 21.25 -2.76
C ASN A 108 -1.21 21.10 -4.29
N GLY A 109 -2.44 21.07 -4.79
CA GLY A 109 -2.71 20.97 -6.24
C GLY A 109 -2.27 19.65 -6.88
N VAL A 110 -2.26 18.55 -6.12
CA VAL A 110 -1.96 17.22 -6.66
C VAL A 110 -3.06 16.81 -7.64
N THR A 111 -2.67 16.56 -8.89
CA THR A 111 -3.56 15.99 -9.92
C THR A 111 -3.07 14.61 -10.33
N VAL A 112 -3.98 13.76 -10.80
CA VAL A 112 -3.62 12.45 -11.39
C VAL A 112 -3.98 12.48 -12.86
N GLU A 113 -2.93 12.49 -13.67
CA GLU A 113 -3.04 12.54 -15.12
C GLU A 113 -3.19 11.13 -15.68
N ARG A 114 -3.71 11.03 -16.91
CA ARG A 114 -3.87 9.74 -17.59
C ARG A 114 -2.55 8.98 -17.73
N GLU A 115 -1.45 9.69 -17.93
CA GLU A 115 -0.11 9.11 -18.03
C GLU A 115 0.31 8.43 -16.72
N ASP A 116 -0.02 9.03 -15.57
CA ASP A 116 0.26 8.44 -14.26
C ASP A 116 -0.49 7.10 -14.10
N LEU A 117 -1.76 7.07 -14.50
CA LEU A 117 -2.58 5.85 -14.45
C LEU A 117 -2.06 4.76 -15.39
N LEU A 118 -1.63 5.13 -16.60
CA LEU A 118 -1.03 4.19 -17.56
C LEU A 118 0.29 3.64 -17.02
N HIS A 119 1.09 4.46 -16.34
CA HIS A 119 2.33 4.01 -15.71
C HIS A 119 2.04 3.01 -14.58
N ALA A 120 1.08 3.31 -13.69
CA ALA A 120 0.66 2.38 -12.64
C ALA A 120 0.13 1.06 -13.23
N ALA A 121 -0.67 1.14 -14.29
CA ALA A 121 -1.16 -0.04 -15.02
C ALA A 121 -0.02 -0.87 -15.61
N MET A 122 1.00 -0.24 -16.21
CA MET A 122 2.19 -0.92 -16.72
C MET A 122 2.98 -1.62 -15.62
N GLN A 123 3.14 -0.98 -14.46
CA GLN A 123 3.83 -1.59 -13.33
C GLN A 123 3.06 -2.80 -12.80
N SER A 124 1.75 -2.66 -12.61
CA SER A 124 0.86 -3.76 -12.19
C SER A 124 0.88 -4.92 -13.18
N ALA A 125 0.87 -4.65 -14.49
CA ALA A 125 0.86 -5.67 -15.54
C ALA A 125 2.09 -6.60 -15.52
N ARG A 126 3.24 -6.15 -14.98
CA ARG A 126 4.47 -6.95 -14.89
C ARG A 126 4.31 -8.21 -14.04
N ASN A 127 3.37 -8.19 -13.10
CA ASN A 127 3.13 -9.31 -12.17
C ASN A 127 2.23 -10.39 -12.78
N PHE A 128 1.66 -10.16 -13.96
CA PHE A 128 0.78 -11.11 -14.65
C PHE A 128 1.57 -11.98 -15.63
N ALA A 129 1.08 -13.20 -15.86
CA ALA A 129 1.69 -14.11 -16.83
C ALA A 129 1.68 -13.57 -18.28
N GLN A 130 0.75 -12.66 -18.61
CA GLN A 130 0.61 -12.07 -19.94
C GLN A 130 0.56 -10.52 -19.88
N PRO A 131 1.69 -9.84 -19.57
CA PRO A 131 1.69 -8.39 -19.33
C PRO A 131 1.19 -7.56 -20.50
N LYS A 132 1.46 -7.99 -21.75
CA LYS A 132 1.03 -7.28 -22.96
C LYS A 132 -0.49 -7.20 -23.09
N GLN A 133 -1.19 -8.32 -22.88
CA GLN A 133 -2.67 -8.35 -22.97
C GLN A 133 -3.31 -7.52 -21.86
N VAL A 134 -2.74 -7.55 -20.65
CA VAL A 134 -3.21 -6.72 -19.52
C VAL A 134 -3.03 -5.23 -19.84
N LEU A 135 -1.90 -4.84 -20.43
CA LEU A 135 -1.67 -3.46 -20.83
C LEU A 135 -2.62 -3.00 -21.95
N ASP A 136 -2.85 -3.84 -22.96
CA ASP A 136 -3.77 -3.55 -24.05
C ASP A 136 -5.21 -3.43 -23.54
N PHE A 137 -5.60 -4.26 -22.56
CA PHE A 137 -6.87 -4.12 -21.85
C PHE A 137 -7.00 -2.73 -21.21
N TYR A 138 -6.01 -2.28 -20.44
CA TYR A 138 -6.09 -0.96 -19.79
C TYR A 138 -6.07 0.21 -20.79
N ARG A 139 -5.35 0.09 -21.90
CA ARG A 139 -5.34 1.11 -22.96
C ARG A 139 -6.72 1.28 -23.60
N ASN A 140 -7.43 0.17 -23.82
CA ASN A 140 -8.73 0.14 -24.49
C ASN A 140 -9.91 0.34 -23.54
N ASN A 141 -9.68 0.29 -22.22
CA ASN A 141 -10.71 0.45 -21.20
C ASN A 141 -10.34 1.59 -20.24
N PRO A 142 -10.59 2.87 -20.59
CA PRO A 142 -10.26 4.00 -19.74
C PRO A 142 -10.85 3.91 -18.32
N ASN A 143 -12.07 3.39 -18.18
CA ASN A 143 -12.70 3.18 -16.87
C ASN A 143 -11.94 2.18 -16.00
N ALA A 144 -11.23 1.22 -16.61
CA ALA A 144 -10.43 0.26 -15.87
C ALA A 144 -9.15 0.89 -15.30
N LEU A 145 -8.73 2.07 -15.78
CA LEU A 145 -7.61 2.82 -15.20
C LEU A 145 -7.97 3.52 -13.89
N GLU A 146 -9.25 3.77 -13.64
CA GLU A 146 -9.70 4.52 -12.46
C GLU A 146 -9.38 3.80 -11.14
N ARG A 147 -9.23 2.46 -11.15
CA ARG A 147 -8.73 1.70 -10.00
C ARG A 147 -7.36 2.17 -9.50
N PHE A 148 -6.54 2.75 -10.38
CA PHE A 148 -5.21 3.23 -10.04
C PHE A 148 -5.23 4.67 -9.53
N ARG A 149 -6.34 5.40 -9.67
CA ARG A 149 -6.38 6.82 -9.34
C ARG A 149 -6.11 7.09 -7.87
N ALA A 150 -6.77 6.38 -6.96
CA ALA A 150 -6.58 6.60 -5.53
C ALA A 150 -5.14 6.23 -5.09
N PRO A 151 -4.56 5.06 -5.44
CA PRO A 151 -3.18 4.75 -5.09
C PRO A 151 -2.16 5.73 -5.68
N VAL A 152 -2.35 6.15 -6.94
CA VAL A 152 -1.46 7.12 -7.59
C VAL A 152 -1.56 8.50 -6.94
N PHE A 153 -2.78 8.95 -6.62
CA PHE A 153 -3.00 10.21 -5.92
C PHE A 153 -2.32 10.21 -4.55
N GLU A 154 -2.45 9.11 -3.82
CA GLU A 154 -1.81 8.92 -2.52
C GLU A 154 -0.29 8.99 -2.63
N GLU A 155 0.33 8.25 -3.55
CA GLU A 155 1.78 8.27 -3.77
C GLU A 155 2.27 9.68 -4.11
N LYS A 156 1.60 10.38 -5.03
CA LYS A 156 1.97 11.76 -5.39
C LYS A 156 1.83 12.72 -4.21
N THR A 157 0.79 12.55 -3.39
CA THR A 157 0.58 13.36 -2.18
C THR A 157 1.67 13.12 -1.14
N VAL A 158 2.06 11.86 -0.95
CA VAL A 158 3.16 11.47 -0.06
C VAL A 158 4.49 12.04 -0.57
N ASP A 159 4.76 12.01 -1.87
CA ASP A 159 5.96 12.61 -2.45
C ASP A 159 6.01 14.12 -2.20
N VAL A 160 4.89 14.83 -2.37
CA VAL A 160 4.79 16.25 -2.03
C VAL A 160 5.07 16.49 -0.54
N LEU A 161 4.51 15.66 0.35
CA LEU A 161 4.79 15.76 1.78
C LEU A 161 6.28 15.56 2.10
N PHE A 162 6.96 14.64 1.43
CA PHE A 162 8.41 14.44 1.63
C PHE A 162 9.25 15.66 1.25
N THR A 163 8.77 16.51 0.34
CA THR A 163 9.44 17.79 0.04
C THR A 163 9.24 18.86 1.12
N GLN A 164 8.25 18.68 2.00
CA GLN A 164 7.84 19.65 3.02
C GLN A 164 8.26 19.25 4.43
N VAL A 165 8.76 18.03 4.61
CA VAL A 165 9.22 17.52 5.91
C VAL A 165 10.73 17.31 5.90
N LYS A 166 11.33 17.36 7.07
CA LYS A 166 12.74 17.00 7.24
C LYS A 166 12.87 15.48 7.23
N VAL A 167 13.37 14.92 6.13
CA VAL A 167 13.77 13.52 6.05
C VAL A 167 15.13 13.35 6.74
N VAL A 168 15.22 12.42 7.69
CA VAL A 168 16.47 12.09 8.39
C VAL A 168 16.97 10.75 7.87
N GLU A 169 18.20 10.74 7.36
CA GLU A 169 18.85 9.51 6.92
C GLU A 169 19.30 8.69 8.12
N GLN A 170 18.97 7.39 8.10
CA GLN A 170 19.38 6.42 9.11
C GLN A 170 19.98 5.21 8.42
N SER A 171 21.17 4.79 8.86
CA SER A 171 21.76 3.52 8.44
C SER A 171 21.10 2.36 9.17
N LEU A 172 20.53 1.43 8.41
CA LEU A 172 19.92 0.20 8.92
C LEU A 172 20.62 -1.01 8.30
N THR A 173 20.66 -2.10 9.05
CA THR A 173 21.02 -3.43 8.52
C THR A 173 19.88 -4.01 7.68
N PRO A 174 20.14 -4.96 6.77
CA PRO A 174 19.09 -5.63 6.01
C PRO A 174 18.03 -6.30 6.91
N ALA A 175 18.46 -6.93 8.00
CA ALA A 175 17.56 -7.58 8.95
C ALA A 175 16.63 -6.57 9.64
N GLU A 176 17.16 -5.43 10.06
CA GLU A 176 16.35 -4.36 10.64
C GLU A 176 15.36 -3.79 9.64
N LEU A 177 15.78 -3.59 8.38
CA LEU A 177 14.93 -3.05 7.32
C LEU A 177 13.79 -4.00 6.95
N MET A 178 14.05 -5.31 6.94
CA MET A 178 13.10 -6.38 6.62
C MET A 178 12.17 -6.76 7.78
N LYS A 179 12.45 -6.31 9.01
CA LYS A 179 11.56 -6.56 10.16
C LYS A 179 10.19 -5.94 9.89
N ASP A 180 9.12 -6.72 10.11
CA ASP A 180 7.75 -6.25 9.91
C ASP A 180 7.46 -5.10 10.90
N PRO A 181 7.13 -3.90 10.42
CA PRO A 181 6.76 -2.80 11.30
C PRO A 181 5.41 -3.01 12.01
N ASP A 182 4.60 -3.98 11.58
CA ASP A 182 3.39 -4.47 12.27
C ASP A 182 3.65 -5.64 13.22
N GLU A 183 4.89 -6.14 13.41
CA GLU A 183 5.11 -7.31 14.28
C GLU A 183 4.61 -7.12 15.73
N ASP A 184 4.47 -5.86 16.16
CA ASP A 184 3.94 -5.45 17.47
C ASP A 184 2.51 -4.82 17.41
N GLN A 185 1.83 -4.83 16.26
CA GLN A 185 0.48 -4.28 16.04
C GLN A 185 -0.40 -5.27 15.26
N PRO A 186 -1.74 -5.19 15.35
CA PRO A 186 -2.58 -6.05 14.54
C PRO A 186 -2.32 -5.81 13.05
N ALA A 187 -1.96 -6.88 12.33
CA ALA A 187 -1.59 -6.84 10.93
C ALA A 187 -2.66 -6.12 10.11
N LEU A 188 -2.29 -4.98 9.53
CA LEU A 188 -3.13 -4.32 8.55
C LEU A 188 -3.16 -5.20 7.30
N PRO A 189 -4.34 -5.51 6.73
CA PRO A 189 -4.41 -6.24 5.48
C PRO A 189 -3.70 -5.41 4.41
N THR A 190 -2.57 -5.92 3.93
CA THR A 190 -1.80 -5.29 2.86
C THR A 190 -2.53 -5.49 1.54
N ASP A 191 -2.75 -4.40 0.80
CA ASP A 191 -3.28 -4.39 -0.57
C ASP A 191 -2.45 -5.28 -1.53
#